data_AF-A0A6C1RKZ6-F1
#
_entry.id   AF-A0A6C1RKZ6-F1
#
_cell.length_a   1.000
_cell.length_b   1.000
_cell.length_c   1.000
_cell.angle_alpha   90.00
_cell.angle_beta   90.00
_cell.angle_gamma   90.00
#
_symmetry.space_group_name_H-M   'P 1'
#
loop_
_entity.id
_entity.type
_entity.pdbx_description
1 polymer ?
#
loop_
_entity_poly.entity_id
_entity_poly.type
_entity_poly.pdbx_seq_one_letter_code
_entity_poly.pdbx_strand_id
1 'polypeptide(L)'
;MRILVDGQQIDVTLENERTLADVVAAVNNWVVANGGAVTTLTVDGEQHALDQPPDWSQRALDSIAEIRVETQPQWQLILEHLELVLQFLRAWDTALQFNDHHGIQSLVAQQEDLARHLQEHIELIFPELPESTLQSVFEVTGSAEQMISPPDGVAALRERLGALIALIEQRVSEIRYPAREAALTAGLISGMLNEVREVSVLLQTGKDQEAMANVVRFSELVEKLLRILPHLARRDQRFHDRLAQSADLGTITAALNNTLLELVQAFDAQDSVLIGDLLEYEIAPRVEELISVIPSAEGPQSQE
;
A
#
# COMPACT_ATOMS: atom_id res chain seq x y z
N MET A 1 -14.05 29.24 20.32
CA MET A 1 -13.15 28.57 19.37
C MET A 1 -13.91 28.24 18.08
N ARG A 2 -13.30 28.43 16.91
CA ARG A 2 -13.81 27.99 15.60
C ARG A 2 -12.86 26.93 15.04
N ILE A 3 -13.41 25.85 14.47
CA ILE A 3 -12.63 24.80 13.80
C ILE A 3 -12.99 24.83 12.32
N LEU A 4 -11.98 25.00 11.47
CA LEU A 4 -12.12 24.99 10.02
C LEU A 4 -11.35 23.79 9.45
N VAL A 5 -12.01 23.02 8.61
CA VAL A 5 -11.37 21.97 7.78
C VAL A 5 -11.54 22.37 6.32
N ASP A 6 -10.44 22.51 5.60
CA ASP A 6 -10.41 22.95 4.20
C ASP A 6 -11.21 24.25 3.94
N GLY A 7 -11.14 25.15 4.92
CA GLY A 7 -11.85 26.44 4.90
C GLY A 7 -13.34 26.37 5.24
N GLN A 8 -13.89 25.18 5.47
CA GLN A 8 -15.27 24.99 5.93
C GLN A 8 -15.32 24.88 7.45
N GLN A 9 -16.17 25.69 8.08
CA GLN A 9 -16.42 25.54 9.51
C GLN A 9 -17.21 24.26 9.76
N ILE A 10 -16.67 23.39 10.61
CA ILE A 10 -17.34 22.17 11.02
C ILE A 10 -17.94 22.34 12.42
N ASP A 11 -19.18 21.89 12.60
CA ASP A 11 -19.82 21.81 13.91
C ASP A 11 -19.33 20.55 14.64
N VAL A 12 -18.12 20.61 15.20
CA VAL A 12 -17.62 19.57 16.09
C VAL A 12 -18.23 19.82 17.47
N THR A 13 -19.03 18.87 17.94
CA THR A 13 -19.46 18.87 19.34
C THR A 13 -18.31 18.30 20.16
N LEU A 14 -17.63 19.16 20.93
CA LEU A 14 -16.59 18.72 21.85
C LEU A 14 -17.27 18.05 23.05
N GLU A 15 -17.17 16.73 23.14
CA GLU A 15 -17.82 15.95 24.18
C GLU A 15 -16.91 15.81 25.42
N ASN A 16 -15.63 15.52 25.21
CA ASN A 16 -14.68 15.22 26.29
C ASN A 16 -13.31 15.93 26.13
N GLU A 17 -13.12 16.66 25.04
CA GLU A 17 -11.88 17.35 24.69
C GLU A 17 -11.62 18.53 25.63
N ARG A 18 -10.44 18.57 26.26
CA ARG A 18 -10.05 19.62 27.23
C ARG A 18 -8.86 20.44 26.79
N THR A 19 -8.08 19.89 25.86
CA THR A 19 -6.80 20.42 25.41
C THR A 19 -6.78 20.53 23.89
N LEU A 20 -5.87 21.34 23.35
CA LEU A 20 -5.64 21.40 21.91
C LEU A 20 -5.28 20.02 21.33
N ALA A 21 -4.52 19.21 22.08
CA ALA A 21 -4.17 17.85 21.67
C ALA A 21 -5.41 16.97 21.47
N ASP A 22 -6.39 17.05 22.37
CA ASP A 22 -7.63 16.27 22.27
C ASP A 22 -8.43 16.67 21.01
N VAL A 23 -8.52 17.97 20.73
CA VAL A 23 -9.23 18.48 19.56
C VAL A 23 -8.54 18.09 18.26
N VAL A 24 -7.21 18.22 18.19
CA VAL A 24 -6.42 17.80 17.02
C VAL A 24 -6.56 16.30 16.79
N ALA A 25 -6.50 15.49 17.85
CA ALA A 25 -6.71 14.05 17.75
C ALA A 25 -8.13 13.69 17.26
N ALA A 26 -9.16 14.35 17.78
CA ALA A 26 -10.55 14.15 17.34
C ALA A 26 -10.74 14.53 15.86
N VAL A 27 -10.22 15.67 15.44
CA VAL A 27 -10.27 16.11 14.03
C VAL A 27 -9.48 15.15 13.15
N ASN A 28 -8.28 14.74 13.54
CA ASN A 28 -7.48 13.77 12.80
C ASN A 28 -8.21 12.43 12.63
N ASN A 29 -8.81 11.90 13.70
CA ASN A 29 -9.61 10.68 13.65
C ASN A 29 -10.81 10.83 12.70
N TRP A 30 -11.49 11.98 12.73
CA TRP A 30 -12.59 12.28 11.82
C TRP A 30 -12.10 12.36 10.36
N VAL A 31 -10.99 13.03 10.09
CA VAL A 31 -10.39 13.13 8.74
C VAL A 31 -10.00 11.74 8.22
N VAL A 32 -9.31 10.93 9.03
CA VAL A 32 -8.91 9.56 8.69
C VAL A 32 -10.12 8.65 8.43
N ALA A 33 -11.16 8.74 9.27
CA ALA A 33 -12.40 7.98 9.08
C ALA A 33 -13.11 8.31 7.75
N ASN A 34 -12.88 9.50 7.20
CA ASN A 34 -13.40 9.93 5.91
C ASN A 34 -12.38 9.77 4.75
N GLY A 35 -11.29 9.03 4.97
CA GLY A 35 -10.30 8.70 3.93
C GLY A 35 -9.32 9.83 3.59
N GLY A 36 -9.24 10.86 4.44
CA GLY A 36 -8.26 11.94 4.33
C GLY A 36 -7.07 11.75 5.27
N ALA A 37 -6.10 12.65 5.13
CA ALA A 37 -5.01 12.85 6.08
C ALA A 37 -4.83 14.35 6.32
N VAL A 38 -4.50 14.72 7.55
CA VAL A 38 -4.17 16.11 7.90
C VAL A 38 -2.76 16.42 7.40
N THR A 39 -2.59 17.50 6.64
CA THR A 39 -1.30 17.94 6.09
C THR A 39 -0.78 19.22 6.74
N THR A 40 -1.71 20.11 7.10
CA THR A 40 -1.38 21.39 7.75
C THR A 40 -2.28 21.60 8.95
N LEU A 41 -1.69 22.01 10.07
CA LEU A 41 -2.40 22.53 11.23
C LEU A 41 -1.98 23.96 11.49
N THR A 42 -2.94 24.86 11.62
CA THR A 42 -2.73 26.26 12.00
C THR A 42 -3.61 26.58 13.21
N VAL A 43 -3.00 27.13 14.25
CA VAL A 43 -3.72 27.55 15.48
C VAL A 43 -3.48 29.03 15.69
N ASP A 44 -4.57 29.81 15.75
CA ASP A 44 -4.54 31.27 15.91
C ASP A 44 -3.63 32.00 14.89
N GLY A 45 -3.50 31.44 13.68
CA GLY A 45 -2.68 31.98 12.59
C GLY A 45 -1.23 31.50 12.57
N GLU A 46 -0.80 30.68 13.53
CA GLU A 46 0.53 30.06 13.56
C GLU A 46 0.45 28.63 13.04
N GLN A 47 1.26 28.31 12.02
CA GLN A 47 1.37 26.96 11.49
C GLN A 47 2.23 26.10 12.42
N HIS A 48 1.79 24.89 12.69
CA HIS A 48 2.51 23.93 13.52
C HIS A 48 2.80 22.64 12.76
N ALA A 49 3.93 22.02 13.10
CA ALA A 49 4.30 20.69 12.63
C ALA A 49 3.42 19.62 13.29
N LEU A 50 3.05 18.59 12.54
CA LEU A 50 2.15 17.52 13.00
C LEU A 50 2.91 16.41 13.75
N ASP A 51 4.19 16.22 13.41
CA ASP A 51 5.11 15.20 13.92
C ASP A 51 5.82 15.60 15.22
N GLN A 52 5.82 16.89 15.54
CA GLN A 52 6.34 17.44 16.80
C GLN A 52 5.23 18.23 17.48
N PRO A 53 4.28 17.58 18.18
CA PRO A 53 3.29 18.32 18.94
C PRO A 53 4.04 19.16 19.99
N PRO A 54 3.91 20.50 19.98
CA PRO A 54 4.22 21.38 21.09
C PRO A 54 3.55 20.89 22.39
N ASP A 55 3.69 21.65 23.48
CA ASP A 55 3.01 21.44 24.77
C ASP A 55 1.46 21.62 24.68
N TRP A 56 0.84 21.19 23.58
CA TRP A 56 -0.59 21.18 23.27
C TRP A 56 -1.42 20.46 24.32
N SER A 57 -0.84 19.46 25.00
CA SER A 57 -1.45 18.75 26.12
C SER A 57 -1.69 19.64 27.34
N GLN A 58 -1.05 20.82 27.41
CA GLN A 58 -1.19 21.80 28.49
C GLN A 58 -1.97 23.06 28.05
N ARG A 59 -2.19 23.26 26.75
CA ARG A 59 -2.88 24.44 26.22
C ARG A 59 -4.39 24.27 26.35
N ALA A 60 -4.98 25.06 27.26
CA ALA A 60 -6.42 25.09 27.49
C ALA A 60 -7.19 25.67 26.29
N LEU A 61 -8.33 25.06 25.95
CA LEU A 61 -9.15 25.44 24.80
C LEU A 61 -9.68 26.88 24.86
N ASP A 62 -9.91 27.40 26.06
CA ASP A 62 -10.42 28.75 26.28
C ASP A 62 -9.49 29.84 25.73
N SER A 63 -8.20 29.52 25.55
CA SER A 63 -7.19 30.41 24.99
C SER A 63 -7.14 30.42 23.47
N ILE A 64 -7.93 29.58 22.80
CA ILE A 64 -7.83 29.30 21.36
C ILE A 64 -9.04 29.90 20.64
N ALA A 65 -8.77 30.80 19.70
CA ALA A 65 -9.81 31.45 18.91
C ALA A 65 -10.14 30.66 17.65
N GLU A 66 -9.13 30.18 16.93
CA GLU A 66 -9.27 29.50 15.64
C GLU A 66 -8.30 28.33 15.49
N ILE A 67 -8.82 27.19 15.03
CA ILE A 67 -8.05 26.04 14.57
C ILE A 67 -8.40 25.85 13.09
N ARG A 68 -7.39 25.78 12.23
CA ARG A 68 -7.54 25.50 10.80
C ARG A 68 -6.73 24.26 10.46
N VAL A 69 -7.37 23.34 9.76
CA VAL A 69 -6.80 22.10 9.28
C VAL A 69 -6.94 22.07 7.77
N GLU A 70 -5.84 21.77 7.09
CA GLU A 70 -5.86 21.42 5.66
C GLU A 70 -5.70 19.91 5.55
N THR A 71 -6.48 19.31 4.65
CA THR A 71 -6.49 17.87 4.44
C THR A 71 -6.19 17.54 2.99
N GLN A 72 -5.76 16.30 2.78
CA GLN A 72 -5.69 15.71 1.45
C GLN A 72 -6.16 14.27 1.48
N PRO A 73 -6.60 13.70 0.33
CA PRO A 73 -6.93 12.29 0.25
C PRO A 73 -5.74 11.43 0.70
N GLN A 74 -5.96 10.46 1.58
CA GLN A 74 -4.88 9.65 2.15
C GLN A 74 -4.10 8.88 1.06
N TRP A 75 -4.77 8.42 0.01
CA TRP A 75 -4.12 7.73 -1.11
C TRP A 75 -3.16 8.65 -1.89
N GLN A 76 -3.44 9.95 -1.93
CA GLN A 76 -2.57 10.92 -2.60
C GLN A 76 -1.30 11.14 -1.79
N LEU A 77 -1.44 11.30 -0.46
CA LEU A 77 -0.29 11.37 0.46
C LEU A 77 0.62 10.14 0.32
N ILE A 78 0.02 8.94 0.32
CA ILE A 78 0.76 7.67 0.12
C ILE A 78 1.50 7.66 -1.21
N LEU A 79 0.85 8.10 -2.30
CA LEU A 79 1.47 8.14 -3.63
C LEU A 79 2.67 9.11 -3.66
N GLU A 80 2.50 10.31 -3.10
CA GLU A 80 3.56 11.32 -3.00
C GLU A 80 4.75 10.80 -2.19
N HIS A 81 4.50 10.15 -1.06
CA HIS A 81 5.54 9.55 -0.23
C HIS A 81 6.27 8.40 -0.95
N LEU A 82 5.54 7.53 -1.66
CA LEU A 82 6.18 6.47 -2.45
C LEU A 82 7.05 7.02 -3.57
N GLU A 83 6.61 8.08 -4.23
CA GLU A 83 7.38 8.73 -5.29
C GLU A 83 8.64 9.41 -4.76
N LEU A 84 8.56 10.03 -3.58
CA LEU A 84 9.72 10.56 -2.88
C LEU A 84 10.72 9.44 -2.54
N VAL A 85 10.24 8.36 -1.92
CA VAL A 85 11.08 7.20 -1.58
C VAL A 85 11.75 6.63 -2.83
N LEU A 86 10.99 6.46 -3.90
CA LEU A 86 11.51 5.97 -5.17
C LEU A 86 12.61 6.88 -5.74
N GLN A 87 12.44 8.21 -5.64
CA GLN A 87 13.45 9.17 -6.07
C GLN A 87 14.76 8.99 -5.28
N PHE A 88 14.69 8.85 -3.96
CA PHE A 88 15.86 8.62 -3.12
C PHE A 88 16.56 7.30 -3.42
N LEU A 89 15.81 6.20 -3.53
CA LEU A 89 16.38 4.88 -3.83
C LEU A 89 17.10 4.88 -5.19
N ARG A 90 16.51 5.52 -6.20
CA ARG A 90 17.15 5.68 -7.52
C ARG A 90 18.38 6.57 -7.47
N ALA A 91 18.36 7.63 -6.66
CA ALA A 91 19.52 8.48 -6.45
C ALA A 91 20.67 7.70 -5.78
N TRP A 92 20.38 6.87 -4.78
CA TRP A 92 21.36 5.96 -4.17
C TRP A 92 21.91 4.95 -5.17
N ASP A 93 21.05 4.26 -5.93
CA ASP A 93 21.53 3.29 -6.93
C ASP A 93 22.42 3.96 -7.99
N THR A 94 22.06 5.16 -8.43
CA THR A 94 22.85 5.96 -9.37
C THR A 94 24.20 6.34 -8.75
N ALA A 95 24.22 6.86 -7.52
CA ALA A 95 25.46 7.27 -6.86
C ALA A 95 26.40 6.07 -6.64
N LEU A 96 25.85 4.90 -6.27
CA LEU A 96 26.61 3.65 -6.14
C LEU A 96 27.14 3.17 -7.50
N GLN A 97 26.34 3.27 -8.57
CA GLN A 97 26.75 2.88 -9.92
C GLN A 97 27.96 3.68 -10.42
N PHE A 98 28.00 4.98 -10.11
CA PHE A 98 29.06 5.89 -10.56
C PHE A 98 30.17 6.11 -9.52
N ASN A 99 30.12 5.42 -8.37
CA ASN A 99 31.03 5.64 -7.24
C ASN A 99 31.09 7.13 -6.80
N ASP A 100 29.95 7.81 -6.81
CA ASP A 100 29.84 9.21 -6.40
C ASP A 100 29.78 9.34 -4.87
N HIS A 101 30.96 9.35 -4.24
CA HIS A 101 31.07 9.48 -2.78
C HIS A 101 30.46 10.78 -2.23
N HIS A 102 30.52 11.89 -2.98
CA HIS A 102 29.93 13.15 -2.53
C HIS A 102 28.41 13.10 -2.61
N GLY A 103 27.86 12.54 -3.70
CA GLY A 103 26.44 12.25 -3.84
C GLY A 103 25.92 11.37 -2.72
N ILE A 104 26.64 10.29 -2.39
CA ILE A 104 26.31 9.42 -1.25
C ILE A 104 26.25 10.21 0.05
N GLN A 105 27.29 10.99 0.38
CA GLN A 105 27.30 11.81 1.61
C GLN A 105 26.14 12.80 1.68
N SER A 106 25.81 13.45 0.56
CA SER A 106 24.69 14.37 0.47
C SER A 106 23.34 13.67 0.68
N LEU A 107 23.17 12.46 0.14
CA LEU A 107 21.92 11.72 0.24
C LEU A 107 21.72 11.15 1.66
N VAL A 108 22.77 10.64 2.29
CA VAL A 108 22.70 10.15 3.68
C VAL A 108 22.33 11.26 4.66
N ALA A 109 22.82 12.48 4.45
CA ALA A 109 22.45 13.64 5.27
C ALA A 109 20.96 14.02 5.19
N GLN A 110 20.24 13.55 4.15
CA GLN A 110 18.82 13.81 3.94
C GLN A 110 17.92 12.59 4.25
N GLN A 111 18.52 11.49 4.71
CA GLN A 111 17.82 10.21 4.86
C GLN A 111 16.90 10.13 6.07
N GLU A 112 17.19 10.88 7.14
CA GLU A 112 16.40 10.80 8.37
C GLU A 112 14.92 11.15 8.13
N ASP A 113 14.68 12.10 7.23
CA ASP A 113 13.32 12.40 6.77
C ASP A 113 12.76 11.23 5.96
N LEU A 114 13.52 10.64 5.03
CA LEU A 114 13.06 9.51 4.21
C LEU A 114 12.62 8.29 5.03
N ALA A 115 13.44 7.90 6.01
CA ALA A 115 13.17 6.74 6.87
C ALA A 115 11.85 6.93 7.64
N ARG A 116 11.59 8.15 8.12
CA ARG A 116 10.35 8.55 8.79
C ARG A 116 9.14 8.41 7.86
N HIS A 117 9.21 9.02 6.67
CA HIS A 117 8.10 8.99 5.70
C HIS A 117 7.75 7.57 5.24
N LEU A 118 8.75 6.70 5.06
CA LEU A 118 8.46 5.30 4.69
C LEU A 118 7.87 4.55 5.88
N GLN A 119 8.44 4.69 7.09
CA GLN A 119 7.98 3.99 8.29
C GLN A 119 6.50 4.26 8.61
N GLU A 120 6.02 5.48 8.40
CA GLU A 120 4.62 5.87 8.66
C GLU A 120 3.59 5.14 7.79
N HIS A 121 4.00 4.59 6.64
CA HIS A 121 3.09 3.93 5.71
C HIS A 121 3.54 2.54 5.29
N ILE A 122 4.67 2.06 5.81
CA ILE A 122 5.31 0.83 5.35
C ILE A 122 4.39 -0.38 5.52
N GLU A 123 3.73 -0.49 6.67
CA GLU A 123 2.81 -1.59 6.98
C GLU A 123 1.54 -1.52 6.12
N LEU A 124 1.11 -0.32 5.77
CA LEU A 124 -0.08 -0.10 4.94
C LEU A 124 0.20 -0.43 3.47
N ILE A 125 1.41 -0.13 2.99
CA ILE A 125 1.77 -0.25 1.56
C ILE A 125 2.39 -1.62 1.25
N PHE A 126 3.12 -2.18 2.21
CA PHE A 126 3.90 -3.42 2.06
C PHE A 126 3.67 -4.39 3.23
N PRO A 127 2.42 -4.83 3.47
CA PRO A 127 2.14 -5.81 4.53
C PRO A 127 2.90 -7.14 4.34
N GLU A 128 3.28 -7.46 3.11
CA GLU A 128 4.01 -8.67 2.75
C GLU A 128 5.54 -8.59 2.95
N LEU A 129 6.10 -7.39 3.15
CA LEU A 129 7.54 -7.26 3.36
C LEU A 129 7.93 -7.63 4.79
N PRO A 130 8.94 -8.50 4.98
CA PRO A 130 9.54 -8.69 6.30
C PRO A 130 10.11 -7.36 6.80
N GLU A 131 9.80 -6.99 8.04
CA GLU A 131 10.30 -5.77 8.70
C GLU A 131 11.84 -5.64 8.57
N SER A 132 12.54 -6.78 8.66
CA SER A 132 13.99 -6.87 8.51
C SER A 132 14.53 -6.43 7.16
N THR A 133 13.75 -6.59 6.07
CA THR A 133 14.20 -6.27 4.71
C THR A 133 14.45 -4.77 4.58
N LEU A 134 13.48 -3.97 5.01
CA LEU A 134 13.55 -2.51 4.93
C LEU A 134 14.52 -1.95 5.96
N GLN A 135 14.50 -2.50 7.17
CA GLN A 135 15.44 -2.12 8.22
C GLN A 135 16.89 -2.31 7.77
N SER A 136 17.22 -3.44 7.15
CA SER A 136 18.59 -3.70 6.67
C SER A 136 19.05 -2.72 5.57
N VAL A 137 18.13 -2.31 4.69
CA VAL A 137 18.43 -1.31 3.66
C VAL A 137 18.64 0.06 4.31
N PHE A 138 17.81 0.43 5.29
CA PHE A 138 17.95 1.70 5.98
C PHE A 138 19.17 1.79 6.88
N GLU A 139 19.57 0.70 7.54
CA GLU A 139 20.80 0.65 8.34
C GLU A 139 22.02 0.93 7.46
N VAL A 140 22.13 0.25 6.31
CA VAL A 140 23.26 0.43 5.39
C VAL A 140 23.23 1.79 4.72
N THR A 141 22.05 2.24 4.29
CA THR A 141 21.93 3.55 3.64
C THR A 141 22.16 4.68 4.64
N GLY A 142 21.86 4.47 5.93
CA GLY A 142 22.01 5.43 7.03
C GLY A 142 23.44 5.88 7.32
N SER A 143 24.43 5.25 6.70
CA SER A 143 25.84 5.59 6.87
C SER A 143 26.52 5.70 5.52
N ALA A 144 27.09 6.87 5.23
CA ALA A 144 27.86 7.08 4.02
C ALA A 144 29.05 6.11 3.94
N GLU A 145 29.68 5.78 5.08
CA GLU A 145 30.76 4.79 5.13
C GLU A 145 30.28 3.40 4.72
N GLN A 146 29.12 2.97 5.23
CA GLN A 146 28.54 1.67 4.90
C GLN A 146 27.96 1.63 3.49
N MET A 147 27.49 2.74 2.93
CA MET A 147 27.11 2.80 1.51
C MET A 147 28.32 2.69 0.58
N ILE A 148 29.44 3.31 0.97
CA ILE A 148 30.69 3.31 0.19
C ILE A 148 31.37 1.93 0.26
N SER A 149 31.34 1.30 1.43
CA SER A 149 31.91 -0.03 1.66
C SER A 149 30.93 -0.92 2.44
N PRO A 150 29.85 -1.39 1.79
CA PRO A 150 28.84 -2.20 2.45
C PRO A 150 29.39 -3.57 2.83
N PRO A 151 28.94 -4.16 3.96
CA PRO A 151 29.46 -5.44 4.47
C PRO A 151 29.43 -6.57 3.43
N ASP A 152 28.36 -6.63 2.63
CA ASP A 152 28.16 -7.67 1.61
C ASP A 152 28.66 -7.25 0.21
N GLY A 153 29.24 -6.06 0.09
CA GLY A 153 29.69 -5.48 -1.18
C GLY A 153 28.60 -4.70 -1.94
N VAL A 154 29.06 -3.77 -2.79
CA VAL A 154 28.19 -2.81 -3.50
C VAL A 154 27.19 -3.52 -4.41
N ALA A 155 27.60 -4.63 -5.05
CA ALA A 155 26.71 -5.39 -5.92
C ALA A 155 25.47 -5.93 -5.18
N ALA A 156 25.66 -6.52 -3.99
CA ALA A 156 24.56 -7.04 -3.19
C ALA A 156 23.64 -5.92 -2.67
N LEU A 157 24.21 -4.77 -2.27
CA LEU A 157 23.41 -3.60 -1.89
C LEU A 157 22.56 -3.11 -3.07
N ARG A 158 23.14 -3.00 -4.27
CA ARG A 158 22.43 -2.58 -5.48
C ARG A 158 21.32 -3.57 -5.88
N GLU A 159 21.55 -4.87 -5.73
CA GLU A 159 20.51 -5.88 -5.95
C GLU A 159 19.31 -5.67 -5.02
N ARG A 160 19.57 -5.46 -3.71
CA ARG A 160 18.51 -5.15 -2.73
C ARG A 160 17.77 -3.85 -3.04
N LEU A 161 18.50 -2.79 -3.41
CA LEU A 161 17.90 -1.52 -3.83
C LEU A 161 17.04 -1.70 -5.08
N GLY A 162 17.53 -2.45 -6.08
CA GLY A 162 16.79 -2.74 -7.31
C GLY A 162 15.48 -3.48 -7.06
N ALA A 163 15.50 -4.48 -6.16
CA ALA A 163 14.29 -5.20 -5.75
C ALA A 163 13.26 -4.27 -5.09
N LEU A 164 13.71 -3.39 -4.18
CA LEU A 164 12.84 -2.43 -3.50
C LEU A 164 12.28 -1.36 -4.46
N ILE A 165 13.11 -0.86 -5.38
CA ILE A 165 12.72 0.07 -6.45
C ILE A 165 11.60 -0.55 -7.30
N ALA A 166 11.77 -1.79 -7.76
CA ALA A 166 10.77 -2.47 -8.58
C ALA A 166 9.43 -2.65 -7.83
N LEU A 167 9.49 -2.99 -6.55
CA LEU A 167 8.31 -3.14 -5.70
C LEU A 167 7.56 -1.80 -5.50
N ILE A 168 8.28 -0.72 -5.20
CA ILE A 168 7.68 0.62 -5.04
C ILE A 168 7.12 1.11 -6.37
N GLU A 169 7.83 0.93 -7.49
CA GLU A 169 7.33 1.27 -8.83
C GLU A 169 6.02 0.55 -9.15
N GLN A 170 5.93 -0.73 -8.77
CA GLN A 170 4.71 -1.49 -8.91
C GLN A 170 3.57 -0.86 -8.10
N ARG A 171 3.79 -0.55 -6.80
CA ARG A 171 2.77 0.12 -5.96
C ARG A 171 2.35 1.48 -6.51
N VAL A 172 3.30 2.29 -6.96
CA VAL A 172 3.02 3.57 -7.62
C VAL A 172 2.15 3.37 -8.85
N SER A 173 2.45 2.37 -9.70
CA SER A 173 1.62 2.07 -10.88
C SER A 173 0.21 1.60 -10.50
N GLU A 174 0.08 0.74 -9.49
CA GLU A 174 -1.20 0.23 -8.98
C GLU A 174 -2.11 1.38 -8.52
N ILE A 175 -1.57 2.38 -7.83
CA ILE A 175 -2.31 3.55 -7.34
C ILE A 175 -2.58 4.56 -8.47
N ARG A 176 -1.57 4.82 -9.31
CA ARG A 176 -1.61 5.87 -10.35
C ARG A 176 -2.39 5.45 -11.59
N TYR A 177 -2.40 4.17 -11.93
CA TYR A 177 -3.05 3.63 -13.13
C TYR A 177 -3.88 2.36 -12.83
N PRO A 178 -4.82 2.39 -11.87
CA PRO A 178 -5.47 1.19 -11.36
C PRO A 178 -6.26 0.42 -12.41
N ALA A 179 -6.96 1.10 -13.34
CA ALA A 179 -7.71 0.43 -14.40
C ALA A 179 -6.81 -0.41 -15.33
N ARG A 180 -5.65 0.16 -15.71
CA ARG A 180 -4.66 -0.52 -16.56
C ARG A 180 -4.06 -1.71 -15.82
N GLU A 181 -3.60 -1.50 -14.59
CA GLU A 181 -2.99 -2.56 -13.78
C GLU A 181 -3.97 -3.68 -13.45
N ALA A 182 -5.24 -3.35 -13.13
CA ALA A 182 -6.29 -4.34 -12.90
C ALA A 182 -6.55 -5.17 -14.15
N ALA A 183 -6.70 -4.55 -15.32
CA ALA A 183 -6.95 -5.26 -16.57
C ALA A 183 -5.78 -6.17 -16.97
N LEU A 184 -4.53 -5.70 -16.83
CA LEU A 184 -3.35 -6.53 -17.08
C LEU A 184 -3.28 -7.73 -16.13
N THR A 185 -3.48 -7.49 -14.83
CA THR A 185 -3.44 -8.52 -13.80
C THR A 185 -4.58 -9.53 -14.00
N ALA A 186 -5.79 -9.07 -14.30
CA ALA A 186 -6.93 -9.91 -14.64
C ALA A 186 -6.66 -10.80 -15.87
N GLY A 187 -6.00 -10.26 -16.90
CA GLY A 187 -5.58 -11.02 -18.07
C GLY A 187 -4.57 -12.13 -17.75
N LEU A 188 -3.58 -11.84 -16.90
CA LEU A 188 -2.61 -12.83 -16.42
C LEU A 188 -3.29 -13.94 -15.61
N ILE A 189 -4.18 -13.57 -14.69
CA ILE A 189 -4.94 -14.54 -13.89
C ILE A 189 -5.79 -15.43 -14.79
N SER A 190 -6.51 -14.83 -15.75
CA SER A 190 -7.36 -15.57 -16.68
C SER A 190 -6.57 -16.62 -17.47
N GLY A 191 -5.33 -16.28 -17.88
CA GLY A 191 -4.42 -17.21 -18.55
C GLY A 191 -3.97 -18.39 -17.67
N MET A 192 -3.98 -18.24 -16.36
CA MET A 192 -3.56 -19.26 -15.40
C MET A 192 -4.69 -20.13 -14.86
N LEU A 193 -5.96 -19.76 -15.05
CA LEU A 193 -7.10 -20.48 -14.46
C LEU A 193 -7.13 -21.97 -14.81
N ASN A 194 -6.75 -22.35 -16.03
CA ASN A 194 -6.65 -23.75 -16.41
C ASN A 194 -5.51 -24.47 -15.66
N GLU A 195 -4.34 -23.84 -15.53
CA GLU A 195 -3.19 -24.40 -14.81
C GLU A 195 -3.51 -24.61 -13.31
N VAL A 196 -4.32 -23.71 -12.74
CA VAL A 196 -4.80 -23.78 -11.36
C VAL A 196 -5.79 -24.92 -11.15
N ARG A 197 -6.71 -25.15 -12.10
CA ARG A 197 -7.64 -26.29 -12.06
C ARG A 197 -6.92 -27.64 -12.15
N GLU A 198 -5.78 -27.69 -12.83
CA GLU A 198 -4.97 -28.91 -13.00
C GLU A 198 -4.02 -29.20 -11.80
N VAL A 199 -3.99 -28.36 -10.76
CA VAL A 199 -3.09 -28.54 -9.60
C VAL A 199 -3.27 -29.90 -8.93
N SER A 200 -4.51 -30.39 -8.79
CA SER A 200 -4.79 -31.70 -8.20
C SER A 200 -4.20 -32.84 -9.03
N VAL A 201 -4.26 -32.75 -10.36
CA VAL A 201 -3.66 -33.71 -11.29
C VAL A 201 -2.14 -33.67 -11.20
N LEU A 202 -1.54 -32.48 -11.10
CA LEU A 202 -0.09 -32.33 -10.90
C LEU A 202 0.37 -32.99 -9.60
N LEU A 203 -0.34 -32.78 -8.48
CA LEU A 203 -0.06 -33.44 -7.20
C LEU A 203 -0.21 -34.96 -7.30
N GLN A 204 -1.27 -35.46 -7.94
CA GLN A 204 -1.48 -36.90 -8.12
C GLN A 204 -0.43 -37.57 -9.00
N THR A 205 0.18 -36.82 -9.92
CA THR A 205 1.24 -37.31 -10.82
C THR A 205 2.65 -37.09 -10.27
N GLY A 206 2.78 -36.63 -9.02
CA GLY A 206 4.05 -36.39 -8.34
C GLY A 206 4.82 -35.18 -8.84
N LYS A 207 4.12 -34.21 -9.45
CA LYS A 207 4.68 -32.95 -9.97
C LYS A 207 4.49 -31.79 -8.98
N ASP A 208 4.78 -32.06 -7.72
CA ASP A 208 4.47 -31.16 -6.60
C ASP A 208 5.10 -29.77 -6.75
N GLN A 209 6.32 -29.69 -7.29
CA GLN A 209 6.99 -28.41 -7.53
C GLN A 209 6.26 -27.54 -8.56
N GLU A 210 5.75 -28.15 -9.63
CA GLU A 210 4.99 -27.46 -10.67
C GLU A 210 3.63 -27.00 -10.11
N ALA A 211 2.96 -27.88 -9.36
CA ALA A 211 1.72 -27.57 -8.65
C ALA A 211 1.88 -26.37 -7.71
N MET A 212 2.93 -26.39 -6.87
CA MET A 212 3.20 -25.31 -5.93
C MET A 212 3.56 -24.00 -6.63
N ALA A 213 4.36 -24.05 -7.70
CA ALA A 213 4.69 -22.85 -8.47
C ALA A 213 3.44 -22.18 -9.06
N ASN A 214 2.49 -22.97 -9.57
CA ASN A 214 1.22 -22.46 -10.10
C ASN A 214 0.38 -21.79 -9.01
N VAL A 215 0.27 -22.43 -7.83
CA VAL A 215 -0.50 -21.88 -6.70
C VAL A 215 0.11 -20.60 -6.17
N VAL A 216 1.43 -20.54 -5.97
CA VAL A 216 2.12 -19.33 -5.50
C VAL A 216 1.90 -18.18 -6.47
N ARG A 217 2.18 -18.39 -7.76
CA ARG A 217 2.05 -17.35 -8.78
C ARG A 217 0.59 -16.89 -8.96
N PHE A 218 -0.38 -17.81 -8.89
CA PHE A 218 -1.79 -17.45 -8.92
C PHE A 218 -2.18 -16.60 -7.70
N SER A 219 -1.73 -17.00 -6.51
CA SER A 219 -2.03 -16.29 -5.25
C SER A 219 -1.45 -14.87 -5.26
N GLU A 220 -0.21 -14.70 -5.72
CA GLU A 220 0.44 -13.39 -5.87
C GLU A 220 -0.34 -12.46 -6.82
N LEU A 221 -0.84 -13.00 -7.94
CA LEU A 221 -1.64 -12.21 -8.89
C LEU A 221 -3.01 -11.85 -8.33
N VAL A 222 -3.68 -12.77 -7.62
CA VAL A 222 -4.96 -12.50 -6.95
C VAL A 222 -4.80 -11.45 -5.87
N GLU A 223 -3.75 -11.55 -5.04
CA GLU A 223 -3.44 -10.56 -4.01
C GLU A 223 -3.18 -9.18 -4.64
N LYS A 224 -2.39 -9.15 -5.72
CA LYS A 224 -2.19 -7.93 -6.51
C LYS A 224 -3.51 -7.36 -7.00
N LEU A 225 -4.39 -8.18 -7.56
CA LEU A 225 -5.69 -7.75 -8.04
C LEU A 225 -6.51 -7.10 -6.93
N LEU A 226 -6.67 -7.80 -5.80
CA LEU A 226 -7.43 -7.33 -4.65
C LEU A 226 -6.91 -6.00 -4.09
N ARG A 227 -5.59 -5.79 -4.10
CA ARG A 227 -4.97 -4.52 -3.70
C ARG A 227 -5.27 -3.37 -4.66
N ILE A 228 -5.39 -3.64 -5.96
CA ILE A 228 -5.70 -2.61 -6.98
C ILE A 228 -7.17 -2.18 -6.93
N LEU A 229 -8.11 -3.10 -6.63
CA LEU A 229 -9.54 -2.84 -6.74
C LEU A 229 -10.05 -1.63 -5.92
N PRO A 230 -9.60 -1.39 -4.67
CA PRO A 230 -9.95 -0.18 -3.93
C PRO A 230 -9.53 1.11 -4.65
N HIS A 231 -8.38 1.14 -5.32
CA HIS A 231 -7.93 2.29 -6.10
C HIS A 231 -8.78 2.48 -7.36
N LEU A 232 -9.18 1.39 -8.00
CA LEU A 232 -10.08 1.44 -9.16
C LEU A 232 -11.48 1.94 -8.78
N ALA A 233 -12.08 1.39 -7.71
CA ALA A 233 -13.40 1.78 -7.24
C ALA A 233 -13.48 3.26 -6.85
N ARG A 234 -12.41 3.83 -6.32
CA ARG A 234 -12.35 5.26 -6.03
C ARG A 234 -12.35 6.16 -7.28
N ARG A 235 -11.81 5.68 -8.41
CA ARG A 235 -11.63 6.49 -9.64
C ARG A 235 -12.70 6.24 -10.70
N ASP A 236 -13.30 5.05 -10.71
CA ASP A 236 -14.35 4.68 -11.65
C ASP A 236 -15.64 4.41 -10.88
N GLN A 237 -16.52 5.42 -10.84
CA GLN A 237 -17.84 5.32 -10.21
C GLN A 237 -18.67 4.17 -10.79
N ARG A 238 -18.55 3.89 -12.10
CA ARG A 238 -19.29 2.78 -12.72
C ARG A 238 -18.78 1.44 -12.24
N PHE A 239 -17.46 1.30 -12.06
CA PHE A 239 -16.89 0.11 -11.45
C PHE A 239 -17.35 -0.05 -10.00
N HIS A 240 -17.29 1.03 -9.21
CA HIS A 240 -17.80 1.04 -7.84
C HIS A 240 -19.27 0.58 -7.76
N ASP A 241 -20.13 1.11 -8.63
CA ASP A 241 -21.56 0.76 -8.66
C ASP A 241 -21.81 -0.69 -9.09
N ARG A 242 -21.05 -1.22 -10.07
CA ARG A 242 -21.13 -2.63 -10.47
C ARG A 242 -20.74 -3.55 -9.32
N LEU A 243 -19.69 -3.18 -8.61
CA LEU A 243 -19.12 -3.95 -7.52
C LEU A 243 -20.07 -3.99 -6.31
N ALA A 244 -20.66 -2.85 -5.95
CA ALA A 244 -21.70 -2.77 -4.93
C ALA A 244 -22.95 -3.63 -5.27
N GLN A 245 -23.19 -3.92 -6.55
CA GLN A 245 -24.29 -4.78 -7.00
C GLN A 245 -23.93 -6.27 -7.02
N SER A 246 -22.69 -6.65 -7.32
CA SER A 246 -22.25 -8.05 -7.42
C SER A 246 -22.04 -8.70 -6.04
N ALA A 247 -21.54 -7.92 -5.09
CA ALA A 247 -21.41 -8.18 -3.65
C ALA A 247 -20.43 -7.13 -3.14
N ASP A 248 -20.62 -6.60 -1.93
CA ASP A 248 -19.63 -5.68 -1.33
C ASP A 248 -18.23 -6.30 -1.43
N LEU A 249 -17.23 -5.51 -1.85
CA LEU A 249 -15.84 -5.96 -1.96
C LEU A 249 -15.37 -6.66 -0.70
N GLY A 250 -15.75 -6.13 0.47
CA GLY A 250 -15.44 -6.71 1.76
C GLY A 250 -15.97 -8.14 1.92
N THR A 251 -17.12 -8.45 1.33
CA THR A 251 -17.71 -9.80 1.35
C THR A 251 -16.96 -10.74 0.41
N ILE A 252 -16.64 -10.30 -0.81
CA ILE A 252 -15.88 -11.11 -1.79
C ILE A 252 -14.48 -11.42 -1.24
N THR A 253 -13.79 -10.40 -0.71
CA THR A 253 -12.43 -10.55 -0.17
C THR A 253 -12.43 -11.44 1.07
N ALA A 254 -13.40 -11.29 1.98
CA ALA A 254 -13.53 -12.16 3.15
C ALA A 254 -13.79 -13.62 2.77
N ALA A 255 -14.69 -13.86 1.82
CA ALA A 255 -14.98 -15.21 1.33
C ALA A 255 -13.75 -15.86 0.67
N LEU A 256 -13.04 -15.09 -0.17
CA LEU A 256 -11.83 -15.57 -0.83
C LEU A 256 -10.70 -15.85 0.19
N ASN A 257 -10.51 -14.97 1.18
CA ASN A 257 -9.54 -15.18 2.25
C ASN A 257 -9.83 -16.44 3.06
N ASN A 258 -11.10 -16.68 3.42
CA ASN A 258 -11.47 -17.91 4.11
C ASN A 258 -11.14 -19.16 3.28
N THR A 259 -11.45 -19.12 1.98
CA THR A 259 -11.17 -20.24 1.06
C THR A 259 -9.66 -20.45 0.87
N LEU A 260 -8.86 -19.38 0.81
CA LEU A 260 -7.41 -19.45 0.74
C LEU A 260 -6.79 -20.00 2.04
N LEU A 261 -7.37 -19.67 3.21
CA LEU A 261 -6.96 -20.27 4.49
C LEU A 261 -7.26 -21.77 4.54
N GLU A 262 -8.43 -22.19 4.04
CA GLU A 262 -8.76 -23.61 3.88
C GLU A 262 -7.80 -24.31 2.92
N LEU A 263 -7.41 -23.64 1.83
CA LEU A 263 -6.42 -24.17 0.87
C LEU A 263 -5.08 -24.43 1.56
N VAL A 264 -4.59 -23.50 2.38
CA VAL A 264 -3.36 -23.67 3.16
C VAL A 264 -3.46 -24.88 4.09
N GLN A 265 -4.59 -25.04 4.80
CA GLN A 265 -4.82 -26.19 5.67
C GLN A 265 -4.85 -27.52 4.89
N ALA A 266 -5.41 -27.51 3.68
CA ALA A 266 -5.43 -28.68 2.80
C ALA A 266 -4.02 -29.07 2.34
N PHE A 267 -3.15 -28.08 2.06
CA PHE A 267 -1.73 -28.30 1.78
C PHE A 267 -0.98 -28.91 2.97
N ASP A 268 -1.19 -28.38 4.18
CA ASP A 268 -0.57 -28.92 5.40
C ASP A 268 -1.01 -30.36 5.69
N ALA A 269 -2.27 -30.68 5.38
CA ALA A 269 -2.82 -32.03 5.51
C ALA A 269 -2.47 -32.97 4.34
N GLN A 270 -1.81 -32.46 3.29
CA GLN A 270 -1.54 -33.17 2.04
C GLN A 270 -2.80 -33.75 1.36
N ASP A 271 -3.93 -33.07 1.52
CA ASP A 271 -5.21 -33.49 0.95
C ASP A 271 -5.37 -32.99 -0.50
N SER A 272 -4.80 -33.74 -1.44
CA SER A 272 -4.82 -33.38 -2.87
C SER A 272 -6.22 -33.34 -3.50
N VAL A 273 -7.20 -34.03 -2.90
CA VAL A 273 -8.60 -33.97 -3.35
C VAL A 273 -9.21 -32.64 -2.92
N LEU A 274 -9.09 -32.28 -1.64
CA LEU A 274 -9.59 -31.01 -1.12
C LEU A 274 -8.91 -29.81 -1.80
N ILE A 275 -7.59 -29.86 -2.05
CA ILE A 275 -6.87 -28.82 -2.81
C ILE A 275 -7.50 -28.63 -4.19
N GLY A 276 -7.78 -29.72 -4.89
CA GLY A 276 -8.43 -29.70 -6.20
C GLY A 276 -9.82 -29.06 -6.13
N ASP A 277 -10.64 -29.52 -5.19
CA ASP A 277 -12.01 -29.04 -5.03
C ASP A 277 -12.06 -27.54 -4.72
N LEU A 278 -11.19 -27.08 -3.81
CA LEU A 278 -11.09 -25.65 -3.47
C LEU A 278 -10.65 -24.82 -4.68
N LEU A 279 -9.65 -25.26 -5.43
CA LEU A 279 -9.16 -24.50 -6.58
C LEU A 279 -10.17 -24.48 -7.73
N GLU A 280 -10.79 -25.62 -8.03
CA GLU A 280 -11.68 -25.79 -9.18
C GLU A 280 -13.07 -25.18 -8.96
N TYR A 281 -13.68 -25.43 -7.80
CA TYR A 281 -15.09 -25.10 -7.55
C TYR A 281 -15.31 -23.88 -6.65
N GLU A 282 -14.31 -23.50 -5.86
CA GLU A 282 -14.47 -22.41 -4.88
C GLU A 282 -13.67 -21.16 -5.27
N ILE A 283 -12.37 -21.31 -5.59
CA ILE A 283 -11.46 -20.18 -5.84
C ILE A 283 -11.57 -19.68 -7.28
N ALA A 284 -11.38 -20.56 -8.28
CA ALA A 284 -11.40 -20.16 -9.68
C ALA A 284 -12.71 -19.46 -10.09
N PRO A 285 -13.91 -19.97 -9.74
CA PRO A 285 -15.17 -19.32 -10.14
C PRO A 285 -15.35 -17.94 -9.51
N ARG A 286 -14.95 -17.75 -8.25
CA ARG A 286 -15.00 -16.44 -7.57
C ARG A 286 -14.05 -15.41 -8.20
N VAL A 287 -12.86 -15.87 -8.58
CA VAL A 287 -11.88 -15.01 -9.26
C VAL A 287 -12.33 -14.67 -10.68
N GLU A 288 -12.97 -15.60 -11.40
CA GLU A 288 -13.62 -15.31 -12.70
C GLU A 288 -14.73 -14.26 -12.57
N GLU A 289 -15.59 -14.38 -11.55
CA GLU A 289 -16.63 -13.38 -11.25
C GLU A 289 -16.02 -12.01 -11.01
N LEU A 290 -14.97 -11.94 -10.18
CA LEU A 290 -14.24 -10.70 -9.90
C LEU A 290 -13.63 -10.08 -11.15
N ILE A 291 -13.05 -10.90 -12.03
CA ILE A 291 -12.46 -10.45 -13.29
C ILE A 291 -13.54 -9.90 -14.24
N SER A 292 -14.72 -10.50 -14.25
CA SER A 292 -15.81 -10.12 -15.16
C SER A 292 -16.30 -8.67 -14.99
N VAL A 293 -16.14 -8.09 -13.80
CA VAL A 293 -16.56 -6.72 -13.49
C VAL A 293 -15.49 -5.67 -13.79
N ILE A 294 -14.25 -6.10 -14.06
CA ILE A 294 -13.10 -5.22 -14.33
C ILE A 294 -13.22 -4.61 -15.73
N PRO A 295 -13.05 -3.29 -15.88
CA PRO A 295 -13.07 -2.65 -17.19
C PRO A 295 -11.90 -3.14 -18.05
N SER A 296 -12.16 -3.39 -19.33
CA SER A 296 -11.12 -3.74 -20.29
C SER A 296 -10.10 -2.61 -20.44
N ALA A 297 -8.83 -2.95 -20.69
CA ALA A 297 -7.73 -1.98 -20.83
C ALA A 297 -7.93 -0.95 -21.96
N GLU A 298 -8.89 -1.18 -22.87
CA GLU A 298 -9.22 -0.33 -24.02
C GLU A 298 -10.34 0.71 -23.76
N GLY A 299 -10.83 0.83 -22.52
CA GLY A 299 -11.81 1.87 -22.14
C GLY A 299 -11.21 3.29 -22.18
N PRO A 300 -11.98 4.33 -22.58
CA PRO A 300 -11.44 5.63 -22.96
C PRO A 300 -10.71 6.29 -21.78
N GLN A 301 -9.43 6.62 -22.03
CA GLN A 301 -8.71 7.67 -21.33
C GLN A 301 -9.48 8.99 -21.52
N SER A 302 -10.53 9.17 -20.71
CA SER A 302 -11.26 10.43 -20.58
C SER A 302 -10.50 11.17 -19.50
N GLN A 303 -9.50 11.97 -19.88
CA GLN A 303 -9.56 13.43 -19.71
C GLN A 303 -10.29 13.83 -18.42
N GLU A 304 -9.53 13.96 -17.33
CA GLU A 304 -9.28 15.21 -16.59
C GLU A 304 -8.17 14.99 -15.56
#